data_AF-A0A438K5I1-F1
#
_entry.id   AF-A0A438K5I1-F1
#
_cell.length_a   1.000
_cell.length_b   1.000
_cell.length_c   1.000
_cell.angle_alpha   90.00
_cell.angle_beta   90.00
_cell.angle_gamma   90.00
#
_symmetry.space_group_name_H-M   'P 1'
#
loop_
_entity.id
_entity.type
_entity.pdbx_description
1 polymer ?
#
loop_
_entity_poly.entity_id
_entity_poly.type
_entity_poly.pdbx_seq_one_letter_code
_entity_poly.pdbx_strand_id
1 'polypeptide(L)'
;MLIELDLREDKQFFIDHPGAVPISAAQGEELKRLIDAPAYIECSAKTQQNIKAVFDQAIRVVLQPPKQKKKKSKSKVCSIL
;
A
#
# COMPACT_ATOMS: atom_id res chain seq x y z
N MET A 1 0.86 3.03 -0.43
CA MET A 1 -0.22 2.58 0.47
C MET A 1 0.30 2.71 1.89
N LEU A 2 -0.46 3.36 2.78
CA LEU A 2 -0.08 3.64 4.17
C LEU A 2 -0.69 2.56 5.06
N ILE A 3 0.14 1.87 5.85
CA ILE A 3 -0.33 0.92 6.87
C ILE A 3 0.28 1.32 8.21
N GLU A 4 -0.58 1.38 9.22
CA GLU A 4 -0.28 1.83 10.58
C GLU A 4 0.40 0.71 11.39
N LEU A 5 1.67 0.90 11.74
CA LEU A 5 2.48 -0.07 12.50
C LEU A 5 1.99 -0.25 13.93
N ASP A 6 1.50 0.82 14.56
CA ASP A 6 1.18 0.86 15.98
C ASP A 6 0.13 -0.17 16.39
N LEU A 7 -0.83 -0.43 15.49
CA LEU A 7 -1.95 -1.33 15.77
C LEU A 7 -1.54 -2.80 15.77
N ARG A 8 -0.33 -3.15 15.28
CA ARG A 8 0.17 -4.53 15.33
C ARG A 8 0.56 -4.97 16.74
N GLU A 9 0.95 -4.03 17.59
CA GLU A 9 1.45 -4.30 18.95
C GLU A 9 0.49 -3.83 20.04
N ASP A 10 -0.58 -3.11 19.69
CA ASP A 10 -1.58 -2.62 20.64
C ASP A 10 -2.51 -3.76 21.08
N LYS A 11 -2.20 -4.36 22.22
CA LYS A 11 -3.00 -5.45 22.80
C LYS A 11 -4.45 -5.03 23.07
N GLN A 12 -4.71 -3.75 23.38
CA GLN A 12 -6.08 -3.30 23.61
C GLN A 12 -6.87 -3.23 22.32
N PHE A 13 -6.24 -2.86 21.21
CA PHE A 13 -6.90 -2.88 19.92
C PHE A 13 -7.46 -4.26 19.57
N PHE A 14 -6.72 -5.34 19.85
CA PHE A 14 -7.17 -6.71 19.61
C PHE A 14 -8.23 -7.22 20.59
N ILE A 15 -8.26 -6.66 21.80
CA ILE A 15 -9.31 -6.95 22.79
C ILE A 15 -10.63 -6.29 22.37
N ASP A 16 -10.56 -5.03 21.92
CA ASP A 16 -11.73 -4.26 21.46
C ASP A 16 -12.25 -4.74 20.09
N HIS A 17 -11.38 -5.36 19.28
CA HIS A 17 -11.71 -5.84 17.92
C HIS A 17 -11.38 -7.34 17.77
N PRO A 18 -12.19 -8.24 18.39
CA PRO A 18 -11.97 -9.67 18.31
C PRO A 18 -12.07 -10.15 16.86
N GLY A 19 -10.98 -10.73 16.36
CA GLY A 19 -10.85 -11.20 14.97
C GLY A 19 -10.07 -10.28 14.03
N ALA A 20 -9.65 -9.09 14.50
CA ALA A 20 -8.67 -8.29 13.77
C ALA A 20 -7.33 -9.04 13.71
N VAL A 21 -6.77 -9.15 12.50
CA VAL A 21 -5.44 -9.75 12.29
C VAL A 21 -4.53 -8.68 11.70
N PRO A 22 -3.34 -8.45 12.28
CA PRO A 22 -2.41 -7.48 11.72
C PRO A 22 -1.96 -7.95 10.34
N ILE A 23 -2.08 -7.07 9.35
CA ILE A 23 -1.50 -7.31 8.02
C ILE A 23 0.00 -7.40 8.18
N SER A 24 0.66 -8.43 7.68
CA SER A 24 2.13 -8.54 7.67
C SER A 24 2.78 -7.69 6.57
N ALA A 25 4.07 -7.37 6.73
CA ALA A 25 4.82 -6.65 5.70
C ALA A 25 4.82 -7.38 4.34
N ALA A 26 4.88 -8.72 4.36
CA ALA A 26 4.80 -9.52 3.14
C ALA A 26 3.46 -9.37 2.42
N GLN A 27 2.35 -9.36 3.15
CA GLN A 27 1.02 -9.11 2.58
C GLN A 27 0.89 -7.69 2.03
N GLY A 28 1.49 -6.70 2.70
CA GLY A 28 1.53 -5.32 2.22
C GLY A 28 2.31 -5.15 0.91
N GLU A 29 3.48 -5.78 0.80
CA GLU A 29 4.27 -5.81 -0.44
C GLU A 29 3.56 -6.56 -1.57
N GLU A 30 2.86 -7.65 -1.27
CA GLU A 30 2.06 -8.36 -2.27
C GLU A 30 0.90 -7.49 -2.77
N LEU A 31 0.18 -6.82 -1.86
CA LEU A 31 -0.90 -5.91 -2.25
C LEU A 31 -0.38 -4.74 -3.09
N LYS A 32 0.80 -4.19 -2.79
CA LYS A 32 1.47 -3.19 -3.64
C LYS A 32 1.70 -3.73 -5.05
N ARG A 33 2.16 -4.97 -5.20
CA ARG A 33 2.35 -5.60 -6.53
C ARG A 33 1.02 -5.80 -7.26
N LEU A 34 -0.02 -6.25 -6.55
CA LEU A 34 -1.34 -6.49 -7.13
C LEU A 34 -1.97 -5.22 -7.71
N ILE A 35 -1.82 -4.09 -7.03
CA ILE A 35 -2.36 -2.80 -7.47
C ILE A 35 -1.37 -1.96 -8.30
N ASP A 36 -0.16 -2.48 -8.54
CA ASP A 36 0.95 -1.78 -9.20
C ASP A 36 1.27 -0.41 -8.55
N ALA A 37 1.24 -0.36 -7.22
CA ALA A 37 1.56 0.85 -6.48
C ALA A 37 3.07 1.16 -6.53
N PRO A 38 3.45 2.45 -6.56
CA PRO A 38 4.86 2.86 -6.63
C PRO A 38 5.64 2.46 -5.37
N ALA A 39 4.99 2.44 -4.21
CA ALA A 39 5.62 2.10 -2.94
C ALA A 39 4.61 1.57 -1.91
N TYR A 40 5.14 0.71 -1.06
CA TYR A 40 4.57 0.29 0.21
C TYR A 40 5.46 0.88 1.32
N ILE A 41 4.87 1.57 2.28
CA ILE A 41 5.60 2.15 3.43
C ILE A 41 4.74 1.93 4.66
N GLU A 42 5.34 1.29 5.66
CA GLU A 42 4.76 1.12 6.99
C GLU A 42 5.16 2.33 7.84
N CYS A 43 4.18 3.00 8.46
CA CYS A 43 4.42 4.17 9.29
C CYS A 43 3.58 4.13 10.57
N SER A 44 3.97 4.92 11.56
CA SER A 44 3.25 5.08 12.81
C SER A 44 3.04 6.58 13.04
N ALA A 45 1.78 7.01 13.08
CA ALA A 45 1.47 8.39 13.43
C ALA A 45 1.68 8.63 14.93
N LYS A 46 1.42 7.61 15.76
CA LYS A 46 1.51 7.67 17.22
C LYS A 46 2.96 7.86 17.71
N THR A 47 3.90 7.11 17.13
CA THR A 47 5.33 7.15 17.47
C THR A 47 6.15 7.96 16.47
N GLN A 48 5.50 8.56 15.47
CA GLN A 48 6.11 9.34 14.38
C GLN A 48 7.12 8.56 13.52
N GLN A 49 7.11 7.22 13.55
CA GLN A 49 8.01 6.41 12.73
C GLN A 49 7.62 6.49 11.25
N ASN A 50 8.64 6.65 10.40
CA ASN A 50 8.54 6.66 8.94
C ASN A 50 7.61 7.72 8.32
N ILE A 51 7.13 8.70 9.10
CA ILE A 51 6.29 9.80 8.60
C ILE A 51 7.03 10.60 7.53
N LYS A 52 8.30 10.94 7.74
CA LYS A 52 9.10 11.63 6.73
C LYS A 52 9.24 10.81 5.44
N ALA A 53 9.47 9.51 5.56
CA ALA A 53 9.62 8.62 4.40
C ALA A 53 8.35 8.57 3.54
N VAL A 54 7.18 8.62 4.18
CA VAL A 54 5.88 8.73 3.49
C VAL A 54 5.81 9.99 2.64
N PHE A 55 6.11 11.15 3.24
CA PHE A 55 6.06 12.43 2.52
C PHE A 55 7.12 12.53 1.43
N ASP A 56 8.35 12.13 1.71
CA ASP A 56 9.43 12.10 0.72
C ASP A 56 9.05 11.24 -0.48
N GLN A 57 8.42 10.08 -0.25
CA GLN A 57 8.01 9.20 -1.34
C GLN A 57 6.84 9.77 -2.13
N ALA A 58 5.87 10.40 -1.48
CA ALA A 58 4.78 11.07 -2.17
C ALA A 58 5.30 12.19 -3.08
N ILE A 59 6.23 13.02 -2.58
CA ILE A 59 6.89 14.08 -3.36
C ILE A 59 7.63 13.47 -4.54
N ARG A 60 8.43 12.41 -4.33
CA ARG A 60 9.16 11.74 -5.42
C ARG A 60 8.24 11.21 -6.50
N VAL A 61 7.12 10.59 -6.13
CA VAL A 61 6.14 10.05 -7.10
C VAL A 61 5.50 11.17 -7.92
N VAL A 62 5.29 12.35 -7.33
CA VAL A 62 4.75 13.52 -8.05
C VAL A 62 5.81 14.13 -8.97
N LEU A 63 7.04 14.29 -8.50
CA LEU A 63 8.14 14.89 -9.27
C LEU A 63 8.66 13.97 -10.38
N GLN A 64 8.66 12.65 -10.13
CA GLN A 64 9.12 11.62 -11.04
C GLN A 64 8.04 10.54 -11.14
N PRO A 65 6.94 10.81 -11.88
CA PRO A 65 5.86 9.86 -12.02
C PRO A 65 6.39 8.54 -12.61
N PRO A 66 6.07 7.39 -11.99
CA PRO A 66 6.46 6.11 -12.54
C PRO A 66 5.86 5.97 -13.93
N LYS A 67 6.67 5.50 -14.90
CA LYS A 67 6.18 5.21 -16.24
C LYS A 67 5.03 4.22 -16.12
N GLN A 68 3.81 4.66 -16.41
CA GLN A 68 2.65 3.78 -16.42
C GLN A 68 2.96 2.64 -17.40
N LYS A 69 3.14 1.42 -16.86
CA LYS A 69 3.17 0.24 -17.70
C LYS A 69 1.80 0.18 -18.34
N LYS A 70 1.71 0.44 -19.65
CA LYS A 70 0.47 0.26 -20.41
C LYS A 70 -0.04 -1.13 -20.06
N LYS A 71 -1.17 -1.22 -19.33
CA LYS A 71 -1.90 -2.49 -19.23
C LYS A 71 -2.06 -2.95 -20.67
N LYS A 72 -1.51 -4.12 -21.03
CA LYS A 72 -1.80 -4.74 -22.31
C LYS A 72 -3.31 -4.93 -22.33
N SER A 73 -4.02 -4.00 -22.95
CA SER A 73 -5.41 -4.19 -23.31
C SER A 73 -5.42 -5.46 -24.15
N LYS A 74 -5.90 -6.56 -23.58
CA LYS A 74 -6.39 -7.65 -24.41
C LYS A 74 -7.67 -7.11 -25.04
N SER A 75 -7.51 -6.34 -26.12
CA SER A 75 -8.60 -6.04 -27.02
C SER A 75 -9.09 -7.37 -27.56
N LYS A 76 -10.11 -7.95 -26.92
CA LYS A 76 -10.96 -8.91 -27.59
C LYS A 76 -11.69 -8.10 -28.66
N VAL A 77 -11.13 -8.11 -29.87
CA VAL A 77 -11.83 -7.66 -31.07
C VAL A 77 -13.07 -8.54 -31.16
N CYS A 78 -14.23 -7.99 -30.84
CA CYS A 78 -15.51 -8.60 -31.13
C CYS A 78 -15.90 -8.06 -32.51
N SER A 79 -15.56 -8.82 -33.55
CA SER A 79 -16.12 -8.61 -34.88
C SER A 79 -17.49 -9.29 -34.88
N ILE A 80 -18.56 -8.49 -34.84
CA ILE A 80 -19.87 -8.97 -35.23
C ILE A 80 -19.89 -8.86 -36.76
N LEU A 81 -19.93 -10.01 -37.44
CA LEU A 81 -20.30 -10.14 -38.85
C LEU A 81 -21.82 -10.04 -39.00
#